data_AF-A0A9P9Y990-F1
#
_entry.id   AF-A0A9P9Y990-F1
#
_cell.length_a   1.000
_cell.length_b   1.000
_cell.length_c   1.000
_cell.angle_alpha   90.00
_cell.angle_beta   90.00
_cell.angle_gamma   90.00
#
_symmetry.space_group_name_H-M   'P 1'
#
loop_
_entity.id
_entity.type
_entity.pdbx_description
1 polymer ?
#
loop_
_entity_poly.entity_id
_entity_poly.type
_entity_poly.pdbx_seq_one_letter_code
_entity_poly.pdbx_strand_id
1 'polypeptide(L)'
;MAAIGSLVFCTDCENQDTGTKTILTKSKPSDFPSFLRQKLQSNVQNVERHTIQRGSKADETCPKCGGTQVTYANVQLRGADEGSTVIYTCECGESWQENN
;
A
#
# COMPACT_ATOMS: atom_id res chain seq x y z
N MET A 1 -66.22 23.26 7.47
CA MET A 1 -65.56 22.52 6.37
C MET A 1 -64.41 23.39 5.89
N ALA A 2 -63.23 22.78 5.81
CA ALA A 2 -61.92 23.44 5.80
C ALA A 2 -61.64 24.28 4.56
N ALA A 3 -60.84 25.34 4.73
CA ALA A 3 -59.91 25.80 3.70
C ALA A 3 -58.72 26.57 4.32
N ILE A 4 -57.55 25.95 4.19
CA ILE A 4 -56.22 26.50 3.85
C ILE A 4 -55.51 27.49 4.79
N GLY A 5 -54.39 27.00 5.34
CA GLY A 5 -53.52 27.70 6.27
C GLY A 5 -52.60 28.75 5.65
N SER A 6 -52.10 29.63 6.51
CA SER A 6 -50.92 30.44 6.25
C SER A 6 -49.72 29.80 6.93
N LEU A 7 -48.85 29.22 6.12
CA LEU A 7 -47.51 28.82 6.52
C LEU A 7 -46.67 30.11 6.50
N VAL A 8 -46.43 30.69 7.67
CA VAL A 8 -45.57 31.86 7.82
C VAL A 8 -44.12 31.40 7.69
N PHE A 9 -43.50 31.68 6.55
CA PHE A 9 -42.06 31.51 6.36
C PHE A 9 -41.35 32.77 6.87
N CYS A 10 -40.66 32.68 8.01
CA CYS A 10 -39.65 33.67 8.39
C CYS A 10 -38.51 33.63 7.38
N THR A 11 -38.25 34.76 6.71
CA THR A 11 -37.29 34.88 5.61
C THR A 11 -35.91 35.41 6.05
N ASP A 12 -35.67 35.62 7.34
CA ASP A 12 -34.50 36.36 7.85
C ASP A 12 -33.60 35.60 8.83
N CYS A 13 -33.55 34.27 8.75
CA CYS A 13 -32.56 33.50 9.49
C CYS A 13 -31.83 32.53 8.57
N GLU A 14 -31.04 33.06 7.64
CA GLU A 14 -30.00 32.28 6.96
C GLU A 14 -28.82 32.09 7.92
N ASN A 15 -29.05 31.42 9.05
CA ASN A 15 -27.97 30.94 9.90
C ASN A 15 -27.42 29.71 9.20
N GLN A 16 -26.48 29.90 8.27
CA GLN A 16 -25.68 28.79 7.77
C GLN A 16 -25.02 28.16 8.99
N ASP A 17 -25.51 26.98 9.39
CA ASP A 17 -24.78 26.14 10.31
C ASP A 17 -23.40 25.92 9.69
N THR A 18 -22.39 26.61 10.21
CA THR A 18 -20.99 26.26 10.01
C THR A 18 -20.78 24.95 10.75
N GLY A 19 -21.31 23.87 10.15
CA GLY A 19 -21.30 22.52 10.65
C GLY A 19 -19.90 22.19 11.13
N THR A 20 -19.84 21.92 12.43
CA THR A 20 -18.76 21.25 13.17
C THR A 20 -17.44 21.13 12.39
N LYS A 21 -16.63 22.18 12.43
CA LYS A 21 -15.22 22.06 12.07
C LYS A 21 -14.53 21.23 13.14
N THR A 22 -14.38 19.93 12.90
CA THR A 22 -13.60 19.05 13.79
C THR A 22 -12.13 19.44 13.70
N ILE A 23 -11.65 20.23 14.65
CA ILE A 23 -10.23 20.54 14.78
C ILE A 23 -9.54 19.30 15.36
N LEU A 24 -8.88 18.53 14.50
CA LEU A 24 -8.18 17.30 14.86
C LEU A 24 -6.74 17.63 15.26
N THR A 25 -6.52 17.94 16.54
CA THR A 25 -5.16 18.10 17.09
C THR A 25 -4.56 16.72 17.36
N LYS A 26 -3.53 16.35 16.60
CA LYS A 26 -2.70 15.17 16.88
C LYS A 26 -1.34 15.64 17.39
N SER A 27 -0.90 15.08 18.51
CA SER A 27 0.46 15.30 18.99
C SER A 27 1.47 14.56 18.12
N LYS A 28 2.69 15.10 18.04
CA LYS A 28 3.77 14.37 17.38
C LYS A 28 4.13 13.15 18.22
N PRO A 29 4.42 11.99 17.61
CA PRO A 29 4.84 10.81 18.34
C PRO A 29 6.08 11.05 19.22
N SER A 30 6.91 12.04 18.87
CA SER A 30 8.09 12.52 19.61
C SER A 30 7.78 13.29 20.89
N ASP A 31 6.59 13.90 21.01
CA ASP A 31 6.21 14.72 22.17
C ASP A 31 5.77 13.86 23.37
N PHE A 32 5.64 12.54 23.16
CA PHE A 32 5.23 11.56 24.16
C PHE A 32 6.25 10.41 24.26
N PRO A 33 7.44 10.66 24.82
CA PRO A 33 8.44 9.62 25.06
C PRO A 33 8.03 8.78 26.28
N SER A 34 7.28 7.69 26.05
CA SER A 34 7.03 6.68 27.07
C SER A 34 8.04 5.54 26.96
N PHE A 35 8.38 4.93 28.10
CA PHE A 35 9.31 3.80 28.15
C PHE A 35 8.90 2.65 27.21
N LEU A 36 7.59 2.36 27.12
CA LEU A 36 7.05 1.34 26.21
C LEU A 36 7.21 1.72 24.73
N ARG A 37 6.98 2.99 24.36
CA ARG A 37 7.15 3.46 22.98
C ARG A 37 8.62 3.49 22.55
N GLN A 38 9.51 3.87 23.46
CA GLN A 38 10.94 3.86 23.21
C GLN A 38 11.44 2.42 22.97
N LYS A 39 10.90 1.45 23.73
CA LYS A 39 11.18 0.02 23.53
C LYS A 39 10.65 -0.51 22.19
N LEU A 40 9.47 -0.08 21.76
CA LEU A 40 8.93 -0.40 20.42
C LEU A 40 9.80 0.18 19.30
N GLN A 41 10.21 1.44 19.41
CA GLN A 41 11.03 2.11 18.39
C GLN A 41 12.47 1.57 18.33
N SER A 42 13.02 1.10 19.45
CA SER A 42 14.40 0.55 19.49
C SER A 42 14.58 -0.74 18.71
N ASN A 43 13.51 -1.51 18.45
CA ASN A 43 13.57 -2.80 17.76
C ASN A 43 13.01 -2.76 16.34
N VAL A 44 12.43 -1.64 15.91
CA VAL A 44 11.90 -1.49 14.55
C VAL A 44 12.98 -0.86 13.69
N GLN A 45 13.71 -1.69 12.95
CA GLN A 45 14.51 -1.24 11.83
C GLN A 45 13.57 -0.55 10.82
N ASN A 46 13.83 0.71 10.49
CA ASN A 46 13.11 1.39 9.42
C ASN A 46 13.58 0.78 8.09
N VAL A 47 12.88 -0.26 7.62
CA VAL A 47 13.22 -0.91 6.35
C VAL A 47 12.82 0.02 5.21
N GLU A 48 13.80 0.74 4.67
CA GLU A 48 13.62 1.50 3.45
C GLU A 48 13.33 0.54 2.30
N ARG A 49 12.22 0.77 1.59
CA ARG A 49 11.76 -0.07 0.47
C ARG A 49 12.77 -0.21 -0.67
N HIS A 50 13.78 0.67 -0.71
CA HIS A 50 14.85 0.65 -1.70
C HIS A 50 15.96 -0.37 -1.41
N THR A 51 16.05 -0.87 -0.17
CA THR A 51 17.07 -1.85 0.26
C THR A 51 16.54 -3.29 0.24
N ILE A 52 15.28 -3.49 -0.15
CA ILE A 52 14.73 -4.84 -0.34
C ILE A 52 15.27 -5.36 -1.67
N GLN A 53 16.32 -6.17 -1.59
CA GLN A 53 16.85 -6.93 -2.73
C GLN A 53 15.68 -7.74 -3.33
N ARG A 54 15.24 -7.37 -4.53
CA ARG A 54 14.06 -7.97 -5.18
C ARG A 54 14.29 -9.40 -5.68
N GLY A 55 15.52 -9.91 -5.57
CA GLY A 55 15.93 -11.24 -6.00
C GLY A 55 17.24 -11.18 -6.80
N SER A 56 17.67 -12.34 -7.28
CA SER A 56 18.83 -12.45 -8.17
C SER A 56 18.44 -12.01 -9.59
N LYS A 57 19.35 -11.38 -10.32
CA LYS A 57 19.13 -10.97 -11.72
C LYS A 57 19.73 -12.00 -12.68
N ALA A 58 19.05 -12.26 -13.79
CA ALA A 58 19.51 -13.10 -14.89
C ALA A 58 19.42 -12.33 -16.21
N ASP A 59 20.31 -12.67 -17.14
CA ASP A 59 20.38 -12.10 -18.48
C ASP A 59 19.47 -12.90 -19.43
N GLU A 60 18.16 -12.70 -19.29
CA GLU A 60 17.13 -13.31 -20.14
C GLU A 60 16.26 -12.23 -20.79
N THR A 61 15.88 -12.46 -22.06
CA THR A 61 15.13 -11.47 -22.83
C THR A 61 13.63 -11.60 -22.58
N CYS A 62 13.00 -10.53 -22.09
CA CYS A 62 11.55 -10.52 -21.88
C CYS A 62 10.78 -10.61 -23.22
N PRO A 63 9.84 -11.57 -23.37
CA PRO A 63 9.10 -11.75 -24.62
C PRO A 63 8.15 -10.58 -24.95
N LYS A 64 7.82 -9.74 -23.97
CA LYS A 64 6.84 -8.65 -24.12
C LYS A 64 7.47 -7.29 -24.41
N CYS A 65 8.53 -6.94 -23.69
CA CYS A 65 9.17 -5.62 -23.81
C CYS A 65 10.60 -5.67 -24.37
N GLY A 66 11.18 -6.86 -24.56
CA GLY A 66 12.54 -7.02 -25.09
C GLY A 66 13.65 -6.58 -24.13
N GLY A 67 13.36 -6.38 -22.84
CA GLY A 67 14.39 -6.07 -21.84
C GLY A 67 15.32 -7.27 -21.63
N THR A 68 16.62 -7.03 -21.50
CA THR A 68 17.66 -8.09 -21.44
C THR A 68 17.92 -8.62 -20.04
N GLN A 69 17.34 -7.99 -19.00
CA GLN A 69 17.58 -8.36 -17.62
C GLN A 69 16.25 -8.53 -16.88
N VAL A 70 16.11 -9.67 -16.22
CA VAL A 70 14.95 -10.01 -15.40
C VAL A 70 15.37 -10.50 -14.03
N THR A 71 14.47 -10.40 -13.06
CA THR A 71 14.67 -10.97 -11.73
C THR A 71 14.15 -12.39 -11.73
N TYR A 72 14.87 -13.34 -11.16
CA TYR A 72 14.43 -14.73 -11.08
C TYR A 72 14.40 -15.25 -9.65
N ALA A 73 13.53 -16.23 -9.41
CA ALA A 73 13.43 -16.96 -8.16
C ALA A 73 13.27 -18.46 -8.45
N ASN A 74 14.06 -19.28 -7.79
CA ASN A 74 13.95 -20.74 -7.89
C ASN A 74 12.99 -21.26 -6.83
N VAL A 75 11.97 -22.01 -7.26
CA VAL A 75 10.92 -22.54 -6.41
C VAL A 75 10.72 -24.02 -6.71
N GLN A 76 10.66 -24.86 -5.67
CA GLN A 76 10.36 -26.28 -5.82
C GLN A 76 8.85 -26.48 -5.88
N LEU A 77 8.29 -26.57 -7.09
CA LEU A 77 6.85 -26.81 -7.31
C LEU A 77 6.52 -28.28 -7.61
N ARG A 78 7.54 -29.09 -7.94
CA ARG A 78 7.42 -30.49 -8.35
C ARG A 78 8.04 -31.42 -7.31
N GLY A 79 7.92 -32.73 -7.50
CA GLY A 79 8.53 -33.73 -6.63
C GLY A 79 10.02 -33.49 -6.41
N ALA A 80 10.58 -33.97 -5.30
CA ALA A 80 12.00 -33.76 -4.97
C ALA A 80 12.98 -34.37 -6.00
N ASP A 81 12.50 -35.36 -6.76
CA ASP A 81 13.26 -36.01 -7.84
C ASP A 81 13.28 -35.18 -9.13
N GLU A 82 12.51 -34.09 -9.19
CA GLU A 82 12.41 -33.20 -10.33
C GLU A 82 13.05 -31.84 -10.00
N GLY A 83 13.82 -31.28 -10.93
CA GLY A 83 14.53 -30.02 -10.73
C GLY A 83 13.62 -28.84 -10.35
N SER A 84 14.22 -27.79 -9.80
CA SER A 84 13.47 -26.59 -9.38
C SER A 84 12.81 -25.89 -10.58
N THR A 85 11.68 -25.23 -10.35
CA THR A 85 11.06 -24.33 -11.32
C THR A 85 11.60 -22.92 -11.12
N VAL A 86 12.12 -22.31 -12.18
CA VAL A 86 12.60 -20.92 -12.21
C VAL A 86 11.44 -20.02 -12.59
N ILE A 87 11.14 -19.02 -11.76
CA ILE A 87 10.13 -18.00 -12.04
C ILE A 87 10.86 -16.70 -12.38
N TYR A 88 10.66 -16.21 -13.59
CA TYR A 88 11.20 -14.92 -14.05
C TYR A 88 10.15 -13.83 -13.88
N THR A 89 10.60 -12.65 -13.48
CA THR A 89 9.80 -11.44 -13.32
C THR A 89 10.52 -10.27 -13.98
N CYS A 90 9.91 -9.72 -15.02
CA CYS A 90 10.42 -8.54 -15.70
C CYS A 90 9.92 -7.26 -15.02
N GLU A 91 10.69 -6.18 -15.13
CA GLU A 91 10.30 -4.85 -14.63
C GLU A 91 9.05 -4.28 -15.33
N CYS A 92 8.69 -4.78 -16.51
CA CYS A 92 7.46 -4.42 -17.21
C CYS A 92 6.20 -5.08 -16.62
N GLY A 93 6.35 -5.98 -15.65
CA GLY A 93 5.27 -6.71 -14.98
C GLY A 93 4.90 -8.06 -15.59
N GLU A 94 5.62 -8.50 -16.63
CA GLU A 94 5.45 -9.86 -17.18
C GLU A 94 6.20 -10.89 -16.34
N SER A 95 5.58 -12.05 -16.09
CA SER A 95 6.20 -13.15 -15.35
C SER A 95 5.92 -14.49 -16.03
N TRP A 96 6.94 -15.33 -16.12
CA TRP A 96 6.85 -16.67 -16.72
C TRP A 96 7.71 -17.67 -15.95
N GLN A 97 7.52 -18.96 -16.24
CA GLN A 97 8.17 -20.05 -15.52
C GLN A 97 8.88 -21.01 -16.48
N GLU A 98 10.03 -21.53 -16.04
CA GLU A 98 10.78 -22.57 -16.74
C GLU A 98 11.14 -23.70 -15.76
N ASN A 99 11.19 -24.92 -16.26
CA ASN A 99 11.58 -26.07 -15.47
C ASN A 99 13.05 -26.39 -15.75
N ASN A 100 13.83 -26.53 -14.67
CA ASN A 100 15.17 -27.12 -14.71
C ASN A 100 15.07 -28.65 -14.64
#